data_AF-K1ZW48-F1
#
_entry.id   AF-K1ZW48-F1
#
_cell.length_a   1.000
_cell.length_b   1.000
_cell.length_c   1.000
_cell.angle_alpha   90.00
_cell.angle_beta   90.00
_cell.angle_gamma   90.00
#
_symmetry.space_group_name_H-M   'P 1'
#
loop_
_entity.id
_entity.type
_entity.pdbx_description
1 polymer ?
#
loop_
_entity_poly.entity_id
_entity_poly.type
_entity_poly.pdbx_seq_one_letter_code
_entity_poly.pdbx_strand_id
1 'polypeptide(L)'
;MKKIIFITLFISTHIGFLFLHIHKQMQFIKESFAKQKNEQLLAKTTQEKQARHNELHALHNKQDIKAYAEKKLDLKPVSMTQLHRLPHE
;
A
#
# COMPACT_ATOMS: atom_id res chain seq x y z
N MET A 1 34.41 44.56 -32.68
CA MET A 1 34.68 43.15 -32.32
C MET A 1 34.27 42.80 -30.89
N LYS A 2 34.80 43.47 -29.85
CA LYS A 2 34.50 43.13 -28.43
C LYS A 2 33.00 43.14 -28.07
N LYS A 3 32.22 44.10 -28.60
CA LYS A 3 30.76 44.19 -28.37
C LYS A 3 29.99 43.01 -28.97
N ILE A 4 30.37 42.55 -30.16
CA ILE A 4 29.71 41.42 -30.82
C ILE A 4 29.96 40.14 -30.02
N ILE A 5 31.23 39.90 -29.63
CA ILE A 5 31.60 38.76 -28.79
C ILE A 5 30.82 38.78 -27.47
N PHE A 6 30.71 39.95 -26.82
CA PHE A 6 29.93 40.08 -25.58
C PHE A 6 28.45 39.75 -25.78
N ILE A 7 27.82 40.28 -26.83
CA ILE A 7 26.40 40.00 -27.14
C ILE A 7 26.20 38.51 -27.43
N THR A 8 27.08 37.90 -28.23
CA THR A 8 27.00 36.47 -28.54
C THR A 8 27.16 35.62 -27.29
N LEU A 9 28.12 35.95 -26.41
CA LEU A 9 28.35 35.24 -25.15
C LEU A 9 27.17 35.41 -24.19
N PHE A 10 26.59 36.60 -24.12
CA PHE A 10 25.43 36.89 -23.29
C PHE A 10 24.22 36.07 -23.73
N ILE A 11 23.92 36.06 -25.02
CA ILE A 11 22.78 35.32 -25.59
C ILE A 11 22.99 33.81 -25.42
N SER A 12 24.17 33.29 -25.75
CA SER A 12 24.45 31.86 -25.62
C SER A 12 24.35 31.39 -24.16
N THR A 13 24.84 32.20 -23.23
CA THR A 13 24.73 31.91 -21.79
C THR A 13 23.27 31.87 -21.35
N HIS A 14 22.43 32.82 -21.78
CA HIS A 14 21.00 32.85 -21.45
C HIS A 14 20.25 31.64 -22.03
N ILE A 15 20.53 31.28 -23.27
CA ILE A 15 19.94 30.08 -23.90
C ILE A 15 20.37 28.83 -23.13
N GLY A 16 21.65 28.74 -22.74
CA GLY A 16 22.16 27.65 -21.91
C GLY A 16 21.46 27.56 -20.56
N PHE A 17 21.26 28.69 -19.88
CA PHE A 17 20.52 28.74 -18.61
C PHE A 17 19.06 28.31 -18.78
N LEU A 18 18.38 28.76 -19.82
CA LEU A 18 17.00 28.34 -20.12
C LEU A 18 16.94 26.83 -20.36
N PHE A 19 17.86 26.28 -21.13
CA PHE A 19 17.94 24.85 -21.37
C PHE A 19 18.14 24.06 -20.07
N LEU A 20 19.09 24.48 -19.23
CA LEU A 20 19.33 23.84 -17.93
C LEU A 20 18.12 23.91 -17.00
N HIS A 21 17.42 25.06 -16.99
CA HIS A 21 16.22 25.24 -16.19
C HIS A 21 15.10 24.30 -16.63
N ILE A 22 14.83 24.24 -17.94
CA ILE A 22 13.83 23.34 -18.52
C ILE A 22 14.21 21.88 -18.25
N HIS A 23 15.48 21.52 -18.43
CA HIS A 23 15.95 20.15 -18.17
C HIS A 23 15.73 19.74 -16.72
N LYS A 24 16.11 20.60 -15.76
CA LYS A 24 15.89 20.37 -14.33
C LYS A 24 14.40 20.23 -14.01
N GLN A 25 13.57 21.11 -14.56
CA GLN A 25 12.12 21.08 -14.32
C GLN A 25 11.48 19.79 -14.89
N MET A 26 11.92 19.35 -16.07
CA MET A 26 11.48 18.09 -16.67
C MET A 26 11.83 16.88 -15.80
N GLN A 27 13.06 16.84 -15.27
CA GLN A 27 13.48 15.79 -14.34
C GLN A 27 12.61 15.79 -13.08
N PHE A 28 12.37 16.97 -12.50
CA PHE A 28 11.52 17.10 -11.31
C PHE A 28 10.10 16.60 -11.56
N ILE A 29 9.50 16.95 -12.69
CA ILE A 29 8.17 16.48 -13.08
C ILE A 29 8.15 14.95 -13.21
N LYS A 30 9.15 14.38 -13.88
CA LYS A 30 9.26 12.92 -14.06
C LYS A 30 9.33 12.19 -12.71
N GLU A 31 10.19 12.66 -11.81
CA GLU A 31 10.33 12.07 -10.47
C GLU A 31 9.05 12.26 -9.63
N SER A 32 8.39 13.41 -9.76
CA SER A 32 7.11 13.66 -9.10
C SER A 32 6.02 12.70 -9.56
N PHE A 33 5.93 12.41 -10.86
CA PHE A 33 4.98 11.43 -11.40
C PHE A 33 5.31 10.01 -10.93
N ALA A 34 6.59 9.63 -10.93
CA ALA A 34 7.02 8.33 -10.42
C ALA A 34 6.66 8.16 -8.94
N LYS A 35 6.91 9.20 -8.13
CA LYS A 35 6.52 9.24 -6.72
C LYS A 35 5.00 9.08 -6.56
N GLN A 36 4.20 9.88 -7.27
CA GLN A 36 2.74 9.82 -7.19
C GLN A 36 2.20 8.42 -7.56
N LYS A 37 2.76 7.79 -8.60
CA LYS A 37 2.40 6.42 -8.98
C LYS A 37 2.73 5.42 -7.87
N ASN A 38 3.88 5.55 -7.24
CA ASN A 38 4.30 4.67 -6.14
C ASN A 38 3.41 4.87 -4.90
N GLU A 39 3.04 6.11 -4.57
CA GLU A 39 2.12 6.42 -3.47
C GLU A 39 0.72 5.82 -3.71
N GLN A 40 0.21 5.91 -4.95
CA GLN A 40 -1.05 5.27 -5.32
C GLN A 40 -0.98 3.75 -5.18
N LEU A 41 0.11 3.13 -5.64
CA LEU A 41 0.29 1.69 -5.53
C LEU A 41 0.37 1.26 -4.06
N LEU A 42 1.13 2.00 -3.24
CA LEU A 42 1.23 1.76 -1.81
C LEU A 42 -0.13 1.86 -1.11
N ALA A 43 -0.91 2.90 -1.42
CA ALA A 43 -2.25 3.08 -0.89
C ALA A 43 -3.16 1.90 -1.25
N LYS A 44 -3.14 1.48 -2.52
CA LYS A 44 -3.92 0.33 -2.98
C LYS A 44 -3.54 -0.97 -2.26
N THR A 45 -2.25 -1.29 -2.19
CA THR A 45 -1.77 -2.50 -1.50
C THR A 45 -2.08 -2.46 -0.01
N THR A 46 -1.99 -1.29 0.62
CA THR A 46 -2.34 -1.11 2.03
C THR A 46 -3.83 -1.34 2.27
N GLN A 47 -4.68 -0.82 1.39
CA GLN A 47 -6.12 -1.06 1.43
C GLN A 47 -6.46 -2.54 1.24
N GLU A 48 -5.85 -3.22 0.27
CA GLU A 48 -6.03 -4.66 0.04
C GLU A 48 -5.58 -5.48 1.25
N LYS A 49 -4.43 -5.14 1.85
CA LYS A 49 -3.94 -5.78 3.08
C LYS A 49 -4.95 -5.61 4.21
N GLN A 50 -5.47 -4.40 4.41
CA GLN A 50 -6.45 -4.13 5.46
C GLN A 50 -7.76 -4.89 5.21
N ALA A 51 -8.22 -4.96 3.96
CA ALA A 51 -9.42 -5.72 3.60
C ALA A 51 -9.24 -7.21 3.92
N ARG A 52 -8.13 -7.83 3.49
CA ARG A 52 -7.84 -9.24 3.82
C ARG A 52 -7.67 -9.46 5.31
N HIS A 53 -7.06 -8.51 6.02
CA HIS A 53 -6.92 -8.59 7.47
C HIS A 53 -8.30 -8.58 8.16
N ASN A 54 -9.19 -7.69 7.72
CA ASN A 54 -10.56 -7.62 8.20
C ASN A 54 -11.35 -8.92 7.86
N GLU A 55 -11.20 -9.46 6.65
CA GLU A 55 -11.79 -10.75 6.26
C GLU A 55 -11.28 -11.89 7.15
N LEU A 56 -9.97 -11.94 7.41
CA LEU A 56 -9.37 -12.94 8.28
C LEU A 56 -9.93 -12.81 9.70
N HIS A 57 -10.06 -11.59 10.22
CA HIS A 57 -10.68 -11.35 11.53
C HIS A 57 -12.17 -11.75 11.55
N ALA A 58 -12.92 -11.48 10.49
CA ALA A 58 -14.31 -11.90 10.36
C ALA A 58 -14.45 -13.44 10.33
N LEU A 59 -13.56 -14.13 9.60
CA LEU A 59 -13.52 -15.60 9.57
C LEU A 59 -13.07 -16.21 10.90
N HIS A 60 -12.19 -15.53 11.63
CA HIS A 60 -11.71 -15.98 12.94
C HIS A 60 -12.70 -15.67 14.07
N ASN A 61 -13.88 -15.11 13.76
CA ASN A 61 -14.88 -14.79 14.75
C ASN A 61 -15.46 -16.07 15.34
N LYS A 62 -14.90 -16.50 16.47
CA LYS A 62 -15.24 -17.75 17.16
C LYS A 62 -16.73 -17.88 17.49
N GLN A 63 -17.44 -16.75 17.59
CA GLN A 63 -18.88 -16.70 17.83
C GLN A 63 -19.69 -17.24 16.65
N ASP A 64 -19.34 -16.88 15.41
CA ASP A 64 -20.03 -17.36 14.21
C ASP A 64 -19.71 -18.83 13.93
N ILE A 65 -18.47 -19.25 14.18
CA ILE A 65 -18.08 -20.67 14.10
C ILE A 65 -18.85 -21.50 15.13
N LYS A 66 -18.97 -21.01 16.36
CA LYS A 66 -19.72 -21.68 17.43
C LYS A 66 -21.22 -21.72 17.12
N ALA A 67 -21.80 -20.62 16.64
CA ALA A 67 -23.20 -20.58 16.23
C ALA A 67 -23.49 -21.50 15.03
N TYR A 68 -22.57 -21.62 14.07
CA TYR A 68 -22.66 -22.57 12.97
C TYR A 68 -22.57 -24.02 13.46
N ALA A 69 -21.64 -24.32 14.37
CA ALA A 69 -21.50 -25.65 14.96
C ALA A 69 -22.75 -26.06 15.75
N GLU A 70 -23.29 -25.16 16.57
CA GLU A 70 -24.50 -25.41 17.36
C GLU A 70 -25.76 -25.54 16.48
N LYS A 71 -25.91 -24.73 15.42
CA LYS A 71 -27.13 -24.75 14.58
C LYS A 71 -27.14 -25.75 13.43
N LYS A 72 -26.01 -25.93 12.73
CA LYS A 72 -25.94 -26.77 11.52
C LYS A 72 -25.39 -28.18 11.79
N LEU A 73 -24.56 -28.32 12.82
CA LEU A 73 -23.96 -29.61 13.19
C LEU A 73 -24.59 -30.21 14.46
N ASP A 74 -25.59 -29.54 15.04
CA ASP A 74 -26.28 -29.91 16.29
C ASP A 74 -25.32 -30.24 17.44
N LEU A 75 -24.13 -29.60 17.42
CA LEU A 75 -23.10 -29.81 18.42
C LEU A 75 -23.45 -29.04 19.69
N LYS A 76 -23.80 -29.77 20.75
CA LYS A 76 -24.09 -29.16 22.06
C LYS A 76 -22.81 -28.76 22.77
N PRO A 77 -22.76 -27.60 23.44
CA PRO A 77 -21.61 -27.19 24.22
C PRO A 77 -21.41 -28.16 25.39
N VAL A 78 -20.33 -28.94 25.33
CA VAL A 78 -19.98 -29.88 26.41
C VAL A 78 -19.32 -29.12 27.54
N SER A 79 -19.92 -29.20 28.72
CA SER A 79 -19.34 -28.70 29.97
C SER A 79 -18.20 -29.63 30.39
N MET A 80 -17.01 -29.10 30.68
CA MET A 80 -15.85 -29.89 31.16
C MET A 80 -16.17 -30.77 32.38
N THR A 81 -17.19 -30.40 33.15
CA THR A 81 -17.72 -31.17 34.29
C THR A 81 -18.42 -32.48 33.87
N GLN A 82 -18.74 -32.67 32.59
CA GLN A 82 -19.39 -33.86 32.03
C GLN A 82 -18.40 -34.84 31.37
N LEU A 83 -17.14 -34.46 31.22
CA LEU A 83 -16.08 -35.35 30.76
C LEU A 83 -15.62 -36.24 31.93
N HIS A 84 -16.37 -37.31 32.19
CA HIS A 84 -15.79 -38.45 32.89
C HIS A 84 -14.61 -38.95 32.05
N ARG A 85 -13.43 -39.04 32.67
CA ARG A 85 -12.22 -39.63 32.05
C ARG A 85 -12.63 -40.93 31.37
N LEU A 86 -12.46 -41.00 30.05
CA LEU A 86 -12.50 -42.26 29.33
C LEU A 86 -11.44 -43.16 29.98
N PRO A 87 -11.81 -44.37 30.46
CA PRO A 87 -10.82 -45.29 30.98
C PRO A 87 -9.86 -45.61 29.84
N HIS A 88 -8.59 -45.27 30.05
CA HIS A 88 -7.50 -45.95 29.35
C HIS A 88 -7.49 -47.39 29.86
N GLU A 89 -7.29 -48.32 28.92
CA GLU A 89 -7.22 -49.78 29.07
C GLU A 89 -6.66 -50.29 30.40
#